data_AF-A0A922LCN6-F1
#
_entry.id   AF-A0A922LCN6-F1
#
_cell.length_a   1.000
_cell.length_b   1.000
_cell.length_c   1.000
_cell.angle_alpha   90.00
_cell.angle_beta   90.00
_cell.angle_gamma   90.00
#
_symmetry.space_group_name_H-M   'P 1'
#
loop_
_entity.id
_entity.type
_entity.pdbx_description
1 polymer ?
#
loop_
_entity_poly.entity_id
_entity_poly.type
_entity_poly.pdbx_seq_one_letter_code
_entity_poly.pdbx_strand_id
1 'polypeptide(L)'
;MWGSQGTILGPLLFLLYVNELPTVAKSSVLLFADDIKIWRPIHSMSNRIVLQDDLSSLVAWLDRWSLEVNPNKSVVMQLNNSDESYDYTLRGFVLHKARNYKDLGVILSNDLKTTSHCKAAAAKGYRVLWSIRRSFQYLDDEMFGLLYPIYVQPHLEYGIQVASRRDSHRRPFESAYEGPFKVLQRESKYYIVDKNETNDSISIVRLKAAYLEGNPIYVDFPSVQSHNTTPTLIIPQPTTNTSDDTPNVSDNKPKTTRSGRRVRFPEHLNDYCT
;
A
#
# COMPACT_ATOMS: atom_id res chain seq x y z
N MET A 1 -10.51 -21.73 8.28
CA MET A 1 -11.27 -20.75 9.08
C MET A 1 -10.33 -19.59 9.39
N TRP A 2 -10.19 -18.66 8.44
CA TRP A 2 -9.31 -17.49 8.60
C TRP A 2 -9.98 -16.49 9.54
N GLY A 3 -9.17 -15.84 10.40
CA GLY A 3 -9.62 -15.10 11.57
C GLY A 3 -10.83 -14.19 11.33
N SER A 4 -11.70 -14.08 12.33
CA SER A 4 -12.91 -13.25 12.28
C SER A 4 -12.56 -11.86 11.72
N GLN A 5 -13.22 -11.47 10.62
CA GLN A 5 -13.14 -10.13 10.06
C GLN A 5 -13.37 -9.11 11.17
N GLY A 6 -12.47 -8.14 11.31
CA GLY A 6 -12.52 -7.12 12.37
C GLY A 6 -11.57 -7.35 13.55
N THR A 7 -10.75 -8.40 13.53
CA THR A 7 -9.64 -8.53 14.50
C THR A 7 -8.45 -7.67 14.08
N ILE A 8 -7.81 -7.01 15.06
CA ILE A 8 -6.60 -6.20 14.84
C ILE A 8 -5.44 -7.06 14.32
N LEU A 9 -5.38 -8.33 14.76
CA LEU A 9 -4.32 -9.27 14.38
C LEU A 9 -4.56 -9.98 13.05
N GLY A 10 -5.81 -10.07 12.56
CA GLY A 10 -6.14 -10.80 11.34
C GLY A 10 -5.30 -10.40 10.12
N PRO A 11 -5.20 -9.08 9.79
CA PRO A 11 -4.39 -8.62 8.67
C PRO A 11 -2.89 -8.93 8.83
N LEU A 12 -2.35 -8.80 10.04
CA LEU A 12 -0.93 -9.08 10.31
C LEU A 12 -0.61 -10.57 10.14
N LEU A 13 -1.45 -11.45 10.69
CA LEU A 13 -1.30 -12.89 10.52
C LEU A 13 -1.42 -13.31 9.06
N PHE A 14 -2.35 -12.70 8.32
CA PHE A 14 -2.48 -12.93 6.90
C PHE A 14 -1.23 -12.51 6.12
N LEU A 15 -0.64 -11.35 6.42
CA LEU A 15 0.61 -10.90 5.79
C LEU A 15 1.78 -11.85 6.08
N LEU A 16 1.94 -12.30 7.33
CA LEU A 16 2.96 -13.28 7.69
C LEU A 16 2.77 -14.61 6.94
N TYR A 17 1.52 -15.03 6.77
CA TYR A 17 1.16 -16.25 6.08
C TYR A 17 1.52 -16.25 4.59
N VAL A 18 1.31 -15.13 3.89
CA VAL A 18 1.61 -15.01 2.46
C VAL A 18 3.04 -14.54 2.17
N ASN A 19 3.85 -14.25 3.20
CA ASN A 19 5.16 -13.63 3.04
C ASN A 19 6.19 -14.51 2.29
N GLU A 20 5.98 -15.83 2.25
CA GLU A 20 6.84 -16.75 1.49
C GLU A 20 6.49 -16.79 -0.01
N LEU A 21 5.30 -16.33 -0.40
CA LEU A 21 4.80 -16.41 -1.78
C LEU A 21 5.75 -15.75 -2.79
N PRO A 22 6.36 -14.57 -2.53
CA PRO A 22 7.30 -13.95 -3.47
C PRO A 22 8.54 -14.81 -3.75
N THR A 23 8.90 -15.75 -2.87
CA THR A 23 10.05 -16.65 -3.04
C THR A 23 9.77 -17.82 -3.99
N VAL A 24 8.49 -18.04 -4.33
CA VAL A 24 8.04 -19.15 -5.20
C VAL A 24 8.28 -18.86 -6.68
N ALA A 25 8.26 -17.59 -7.07
CA ALA A 25 8.38 -17.16 -8.46
C ALA A 25 9.76 -16.60 -8.76
N LYS A 26 10.23 -16.82 -10.00
CA LYS A 26 11.43 -16.17 -10.55
C LYS A 26 11.14 -14.75 -11.02
N SER A 27 9.90 -14.48 -11.41
CA SER A 27 9.40 -13.16 -11.81
C SER A 27 9.16 -12.26 -10.60
N SER A 28 9.03 -10.95 -10.84
CA SER A 28 8.69 -10.00 -9.78
C SER A 28 7.27 -10.25 -9.28
N VAL A 29 7.09 -10.21 -7.96
CA VAL A 29 5.81 -10.44 -7.28
C VAL A 29 5.48 -9.25 -6.38
N LEU A 30 4.22 -8.81 -6.40
CA LEU A 30 3.66 -7.83 -5.48
C LEU A 30 2.41 -8.41 -4.84
N LEU A 31 2.31 -8.22 -3.53
CA LEU A 31 1.19 -8.66 -2.72
C LEU A 31 0.51 -7.45 -2.10
N PHE A 32 -0.81 -7.40 -2.19
CA PHE A 32 -1.62 -6.44 -1.46
C PHE A 32 -2.88 -7.14 -0.95
N ALA A 33 -2.94 -7.44 0.34
CA ALA A 33 -3.98 -8.32 0.88
C ALA A 33 -4.10 -9.61 0.02
N ASP A 34 -5.30 -9.94 -0.46
CA ASP A 34 -5.56 -11.09 -1.33
C ASP A 34 -5.14 -10.89 -2.80
N ASP A 35 -4.81 -9.66 -3.22
CA ASP A 35 -4.37 -9.38 -4.58
C ASP A 35 -2.89 -9.77 -4.77
N ILE A 36 -2.65 -10.64 -5.75
CA ILE A 36 -1.32 -11.10 -6.17
C ILE A 36 -1.05 -10.61 -7.58
N LYS A 37 0.12 -10.00 -7.80
CA LYS A 37 0.59 -9.59 -9.12
C LYS A 37 1.92 -10.23 -9.40
N ILE A 38 2.05 -10.84 -10.57
CA ILE A 38 3.31 -11.39 -11.06
C ILE A 38 3.60 -10.74 -12.41
N TRP A 39 4.80 -10.18 -12.59
CA TRP A 39 5.19 -9.56 -13.84
C TRP A 39 6.67 -9.76 -14.15
N ARG A 40 6.99 -9.67 -15.44
CA ARG A 40 8.36 -9.66 -15.94
C ARG A 40 8.45 -8.99 -17.31
N PRO A 41 9.64 -8.50 -17.70
CA PRO A 41 9.92 -8.17 -19.09
C PRO A 41 9.86 -9.44 -19.97
N ILE A 42 9.21 -9.33 -21.13
CA ILE A 42 9.09 -10.41 -22.13
C ILE A 42 9.84 -9.99 -23.39
N HIS A 43 10.99 -10.61 -23.65
CA HIS A 43 11.79 -10.37 -24.86
C HIS A 43 11.87 -11.61 -25.76
N SER A 44 11.50 -12.78 -25.25
CA SER A 44 11.58 -14.06 -25.96
C SER A 44 10.52 -15.05 -25.47
N MET A 45 10.33 -16.13 -26.23
CA MET A 45 9.47 -17.25 -25.83
C MET A 45 9.93 -17.85 -24.49
N SER A 46 11.23 -17.92 -24.23
CA SER A 46 11.76 -18.42 -22.95
C SER A 46 11.24 -17.63 -21.77
N ASN A 47 11.13 -16.30 -21.87
CA ASN A 47 10.54 -15.49 -20.78
C ASN A 47 9.06 -15.80 -20.57
N ARG A 48 8.32 -16.10 -21.65
CA ARG A 48 6.90 -16.46 -21.55
C ARG A 48 6.73 -17.78 -20.82
N ILE A 49 7.55 -18.78 -21.16
CA ILE A 49 7.57 -20.08 -20.48
C ILE A 49 7.88 -19.89 -19.00
N VAL A 50 8.89 -19.09 -18.63
CA VAL A 50 9.19 -18.86 -17.21
C VAL A 50 8.03 -18.18 -16.48
N LEU A 51 7.31 -17.24 -17.10
CA LEU A 51 6.11 -16.67 -16.47
C LEU A 51 5.00 -17.71 -16.30
N GLN A 52 4.81 -18.63 -17.25
CA GLN A 52 3.85 -19.72 -17.12
C GLN A 52 4.27 -20.74 -16.04
N ASP A 53 5.56 -21.01 -15.90
CA ASP A 53 6.11 -21.84 -14.82
C ASP A 53 5.92 -21.19 -13.45
N ASP A 54 6.10 -19.86 -13.36
CA ASP A 54 5.86 -19.08 -12.15
C ASP A 54 4.36 -19.12 -11.76
N LEU A 55 3.44 -19.01 -12.73
CA LEU A 55 2.00 -19.19 -12.50
C LEU A 55 1.68 -20.62 -12.01
N SER A 56 2.34 -21.63 -12.55
CA SER A 56 2.14 -23.03 -12.15
C SER A 56 2.68 -23.28 -10.73
N SER A 57 3.82 -22.68 -10.40
CA SER A 57 4.44 -22.72 -9.07
C SER A 57 3.57 -22.00 -8.04
N LEU A 58 2.99 -20.85 -8.43
CA LEU A 58 2.01 -20.13 -7.62
C LEU A 58 0.79 -21.02 -7.31
N VAL A 59 0.21 -21.68 -8.31
CA VAL A 59 -0.93 -22.58 -8.10
C VAL A 59 -0.58 -23.70 -7.14
N ALA A 60 0.59 -24.35 -7.31
CA ALA A 60 1.05 -25.40 -6.41
C ALA A 60 1.25 -24.90 -4.96
N TRP A 61 1.75 -23.68 -4.80
CA TRP A 61 1.85 -23.04 -3.49
C TRP A 61 0.46 -22.79 -2.90
N LEU A 62 -0.45 -22.17 -3.66
CA LEU A 62 -1.82 -21.92 -3.22
C LEU A 62 -2.54 -23.22 -2.80
N ASP A 63 -2.36 -24.31 -3.55
CA ASP A 63 -2.89 -25.64 -3.21
C ASP A 63 -2.33 -26.17 -1.90
N ARG A 64 -1.00 -26.08 -1.70
CA ARG A 64 -0.33 -26.48 -0.46
C ARG A 64 -0.89 -25.75 0.76
N TRP A 65 -1.18 -24.47 0.58
CA TRP A 65 -1.70 -23.59 1.61
C TRP A 65 -3.24 -23.59 1.68
N SER A 66 -3.93 -24.41 0.86
CA SER A 66 -5.39 -24.46 0.80
C SER A 66 -6.03 -23.09 0.56
N LEU A 67 -5.39 -22.29 -0.31
CA LEU A 67 -5.90 -21.02 -0.80
C LEU A 67 -6.53 -21.20 -2.17
N GLU A 68 -7.77 -20.75 -2.29
CA GLU A 68 -8.49 -20.76 -3.56
C GLU A 68 -8.18 -19.48 -4.35
N VAL A 69 -7.85 -19.64 -5.62
CA VAL A 69 -7.78 -18.53 -6.58
C VAL A 69 -9.05 -18.51 -7.41
N ASN A 70 -9.56 -17.33 -7.74
CA ASN A 70 -10.70 -17.17 -8.61
C ASN A 70 -10.24 -16.86 -10.04
N PRO A 71 -10.23 -17.84 -10.97
CA PRO A 71 -9.69 -17.63 -12.32
C PRO A 71 -10.49 -16.57 -13.10
N ASN A 72 -11.77 -16.38 -12.79
CA ASN A 72 -12.63 -15.39 -13.47
C ASN A 72 -12.29 -13.95 -13.09
N LYS A 73 -11.64 -13.74 -11.93
CA LYS A 73 -11.15 -12.43 -11.51
C LYS A 73 -9.69 -12.19 -11.89
N SER A 74 -8.95 -13.25 -12.22
CA SER A 74 -7.57 -13.18 -12.66
C SER A 74 -7.51 -12.76 -14.13
N VAL A 75 -6.67 -11.77 -14.44
CA VAL A 75 -6.48 -11.27 -15.80
C VAL A 75 -4.99 -11.15 -16.12
N VAL A 76 -4.68 -11.17 -17.41
CA VAL A 76 -3.36 -10.82 -17.93
C VAL A 76 -3.45 -9.44 -18.58
N MET A 77 -2.50 -8.57 -18.27
CA MET A 77 -2.35 -7.29 -18.97
C MET A 77 -0.95 -7.21 -19.56
N GLN A 78 -0.88 -6.98 -20.86
CA GLN A 78 0.36 -6.78 -21.59
C GLN A 78 0.61 -5.29 -21.77
N LEU A 79 1.72 -4.78 -21.25
CA LEU A 79 2.08 -3.37 -21.30
C LEU A 79 2.94 -3.05 -22.53
N ASN A 80 2.40 -3.27 -23.73
CA ASN A 80 3.01 -2.86 -24.98
C ASN A 80 1.96 -2.75 -26.10
N ASN A 81 2.40 -2.28 -27.27
CA ASN A 81 1.57 -2.21 -28.48
C ASN A 81 1.78 -3.42 -29.41
N SER A 82 2.37 -4.53 -28.95
CA SER A 82 2.57 -5.69 -29.82
C SER A 82 1.32 -6.57 -29.86
N ASP A 83 0.98 -7.03 -31.06
CA ASP A 83 -0.10 -8.02 -31.29
C ASP A 83 0.38 -9.46 -31.06
N GLU A 84 1.58 -9.66 -30.49
CA GLU A 84 2.04 -11.00 -30.14
C GLU A 84 1.21 -11.56 -28.97
N SER A 85 0.28 -12.44 -29.34
CA SER A 85 -0.65 -13.08 -28.43
C SER A 85 -0.01 -14.34 -27.84
N TYR A 86 0.26 -14.33 -26.53
CA TYR A 86 0.55 -15.54 -25.75
C TYR A 86 -0.52 -15.77 -24.71
N ASP A 87 -1.03 -16.99 -24.61
CA ASP A 87 -2.12 -17.36 -23.71
C ASP A 87 -1.55 -18.02 -22.45
N TYR A 88 -1.72 -17.34 -21.32
CA TYR A 88 -1.36 -17.89 -20.02
C TYR A 88 -2.53 -18.65 -19.43
N THR A 89 -2.23 -19.73 -18.73
CA THR A 89 -3.23 -20.55 -18.05
C THR A 89 -3.02 -20.54 -16.54
N LEU A 90 -4.14 -20.55 -15.81
CA LEU A 90 -4.18 -20.67 -14.36
C LEU A 90 -5.14 -21.80 -14.01
N ARG A 91 -4.64 -22.87 -13.37
CA ARG A 91 -5.42 -24.10 -13.10
C ARG A 91 -6.12 -24.67 -14.34
N GLY A 92 -5.48 -24.59 -15.50
CA GLY A 92 -6.04 -25.04 -16.79
C GLY A 92 -7.01 -24.07 -17.46
N PHE A 93 -7.39 -22.96 -16.82
CA PHE A 93 -8.21 -21.91 -17.43
C PHE A 93 -7.32 -20.87 -18.12
N VAL A 94 -7.63 -20.53 -19.37
CA VAL A 94 -6.96 -19.44 -20.08
C VAL A 94 -7.35 -18.10 -19.46
N LEU A 95 -6.35 -17.31 -19.06
CA LEU A 95 -6.58 -16.00 -18.46
C LEU A 95 -7.02 -14.98 -19.50
N HIS A 96 -8.05 -14.21 -19.16
CA HIS A 96 -8.53 -13.13 -20.03
C HIS A 96 -7.48 -12.01 -20.13
N LYS A 97 -7.15 -11.62 -21.36
CA LYS A 97 -6.34 -10.43 -21.66
C LYS A 97 -7.13 -9.13 -21.50
N ALA A 98 -6.80 -8.33 -20.51
CA ALA A 98 -7.44 -7.04 -20.27
C ALA A 98 -6.64 -5.89 -20.91
N ARG A 99 -7.33 -5.00 -21.63
CA ARG A 99 -6.75 -3.71 -22.10
C ARG A 99 -6.77 -2.63 -21.03
N ASN A 100 -7.78 -2.67 -20.17
CA ASN A 100 -7.88 -1.81 -19.01
C ASN A 100 -8.13 -2.70 -17.79
N TYR A 101 -7.43 -2.44 -16.70
CA TYR A 101 -7.62 -3.14 -15.44
C TYR A 101 -7.70 -2.15 -14.30
N LYS A 102 -8.65 -2.35 -13.38
CA LYS A 102 -8.80 -1.52 -12.20
C LYS A 102 -8.10 -2.18 -11.02
N ASP A 103 -7.12 -1.48 -10.49
CA ASP A 103 -6.23 -1.95 -9.44
C ASP A 103 -6.16 -0.94 -8.30
N LEU A 104 -6.55 -1.33 -7.08
CA LEU A 104 -6.61 -0.44 -5.91
C LEU A 104 -7.28 0.91 -6.23
N GLY A 105 -8.34 0.91 -7.04
CA GLY A 105 -9.05 2.14 -7.44
C GLY A 105 -8.45 2.93 -8.60
N VAL A 106 -7.24 2.60 -9.06
CA VAL A 106 -6.58 3.18 -10.24
C VAL A 106 -6.87 2.34 -11.47
N ILE A 107 -7.11 2.98 -12.62
CA ILE A 107 -7.33 2.25 -13.88
C ILE A 107 -6.04 2.29 -14.68
N LEU A 108 -5.45 1.13 -14.91
CA LEU A 108 -4.28 0.96 -15.76
C LEU A 108 -4.73 0.54 -17.16
N SER A 109 -4.18 1.21 -18.17
CA SER A 109 -4.37 0.88 -19.58
C SER A 109 -3.12 0.18 -20.11
N ASN A 110 -3.29 -0.74 -21.05
CA ASN A 110 -2.17 -1.45 -21.70
C ASN A 110 -1.19 -0.51 -22.43
N ASP A 111 -1.69 0.62 -22.94
CA ASP A 111 -0.90 1.68 -23.57
C ASP A 111 -0.32 2.69 -22.56
N LEU A 112 -0.49 2.44 -21.25
CA LEU A 112 -0.09 3.28 -20.13
C LEU A 112 -0.66 4.71 -20.17
N LYS A 113 -1.67 4.97 -21.00
CA LYS A 113 -2.36 6.26 -20.98
C LYS A 113 -3.31 6.32 -19.81
N THR A 114 -3.31 7.47 -19.15
CA THR A 114 -4.19 7.77 -18.00
C THR A 114 -5.59 8.18 -18.42
N THR A 115 -5.90 8.23 -19.72
CA THR A 115 -7.18 8.73 -20.25
C THR A 115 -8.39 7.99 -19.66
N SER A 116 -8.35 6.65 -19.59
CA SER A 116 -9.43 5.85 -19.00
C SER A 116 -9.63 6.18 -17.51
N HIS A 117 -8.53 6.31 -16.77
CA HIS A 117 -8.56 6.66 -15.36
C HIS A 117 -9.11 8.07 -15.13
N CYS A 118 -8.61 9.08 -15.84
CA CYS A 118 -9.06 10.46 -15.71
C CYS A 118 -10.56 10.59 -16.02
N LYS A 119 -11.07 9.90 -17.06
CA LYS A 119 -12.50 9.87 -17.37
C LYS A 119 -13.32 9.27 -16.21
N ALA A 120 -12.85 8.17 -15.64
CA ALA A 120 -13.53 7.52 -14.52
C ALA A 120 -13.51 8.37 -13.23
N ALA A 121 -12.38 9.00 -12.92
CA ALA A 121 -12.22 9.90 -11.79
C ALA A 121 -13.12 11.14 -11.94
N ALA A 122 -13.10 11.79 -13.11
CA ALA A 122 -13.99 12.91 -13.42
C ALA A 122 -15.47 12.51 -13.29
N ALA A 123 -15.88 11.37 -13.86
CA ALA A 123 -17.25 10.88 -13.74
C ALA A 123 -17.64 10.58 -12.28
N LYS A 124 -16.71 10.13 -11.43
CA LYS A 124 -16.97 9.93 -9.99
C LYS A 124 -17.09 11.27 -9.27
N GLY A 125 -16.19 12.21 -9.52
CA GLY A 125 -16.24 13.57 -8.98
C GLY A 125 -17.54 14.28 -9.38
N TYR A 126 -17.94 14.21 -10.64
CA TYR A 126 -19.20 14.80 -11.12
C TYR A 126 -20.43 14.19 -10.45
N ARG A 127 -20.46 12.87 -10.23
CA ARG A 127 -21.58 12.23 -9.52
C ARG A 127 -21.72 12.78 -8.10
N VAL A 128 -20.61 12.93 -7.38
CA VAL A 128 -20.63 13.48 -6.02
C VAL A 128 -20.99 14.96 -6.02
N LEU A 129 -20.41 15.74 -6.93
CA LEU A 129 -20.76 17.16 -7.11
C LEU A 129 -22.25 17.34 -7.40
N TRP A 130 -22.82 16.49 -8.26
CA TRP A 130 -24.24 16.53 -8.59
C TRP A 130 -25.12 16.13 -7.41
N SER A 131 -24.71 15.11 -6.63
CA SER A 131 -25.38 14.77 -5.38
C SER A 131 -25.40 15.94 -4.40
N ILE A 132 -24.27 16.66 -4.22
CA ILE A 132 -24.23 17.87 -3.39
C ILE A 132 -25.22 18.90 -3.92
N ARG A 133 -25.15 19.24 -5.21
CA ARG A 133 -26.07 20.23 -5.81
C ARG A 133 -27.55 19.85 -5.68
N ARG A 134 -27.87 18.56 -5.62
CA ARG A 134 -29.25 18.09 -5.46
C ARG A 134 -29.73 18.08 -4.02
N SER A 135 -28.83 17.89 -3.06
CA SER A 135 -29.16 17.80 -1.63
C SER A 135 -29.43 19.16 -0.99
N PHE A 136 -28.92 20.25 -1.55
CA PHE A 136 -29.10 21.60 -1.03
C PHE A 136 -29.99 22.44 -1.94
N GLN A 137 -30.99 23.11 -1.37
CA GLN A 137 -31.85 24.06 -2.10
C GLN A 137 -31.07 25.34 -2.45
N TYR A 138 -30.17 25.77 -1.56
CA TYR A 138 -29.25 26.88 -1.73
C TYR A 138 -27.87 26.42 -1.28
N LEU A 139 -26.85 26.73 -2.09
CA LEU A 139 -25.46 26.40 -1.83
C LEU A 139 -24.63 27.66 -2.07
N ASP A 140 -24.16 28.29 -0.99
CA ASP A 140 -23.33 29.48 -1.05
C ASP A 140 -21.84 29.14 -1.26
N ASP A 141 -21.03 30.18 -1.48
CA ASP A 141 -19.61 30.03 -1.80
C ASP A 141 -18.81 29.43 -0.63
N GLU A 142 -19.20 29.72 0.62
CA GLU A 142 -18.54 29.20 1.82
C GLU A 142 -18.81 27.70 1.98
N MET A 143 -20.07 27.28 1.89
CA MET A 143 -20.45 25.87 1.91
C MET A 143 -19.85 25.11 0.73
N PHE A 144 -19.84 25.69 -0.47
CA PHE A 144 -19.19 25.05 -1.62
C PHE A 144 -17.68 24.88 -1.40
N GLY A 145 -17.02 25.94 -0.88
CA GLY A 145 -15.61 25.94 -0.52
C GLY A 145 -15.24 24.88 0.53
N LEU A 146 -16.18 24.52 1.41
CA LEU A 146 -16.01 23.44 2.39
C LEU A 146 -16.32 22.05 1.80
N LEU A 147 -17.45 21.91 1.12
CA LEU A 147 -17.95 20.60 0.67
C LEU A 147 -17.16 20.04 -0.52
N TYR A 148 -16.67 20.89 -1.42
CA TYR A 148 -15.93 20.42 -2.58
C TYR A 148 -14.62 19.73 -2.20
N PRO A 149 -13.73 20.31 -1.36
CA PRO A 149 -12.51 19.64 -0.92
C PRO A 149 -12.74 18.36 -0.10
N ILE A 150 -13.84 18.28 0.63
CA ILE A 150 -14.15 17.12 1.49
C ILE A 150 -14.70 15.95 0.67
N TYR A 151 -15.56 16.22 -0.31
CA TYR A 151 -16.33 15.16 -0.97
C TYR A 151 -15.95 14.93 -2.44
N VAL A 152 -15.62 15.99 -3.18
CA VAL A 152 -15.34 15.90 -4.62
C VAL A 152 -13.85 15.73 -4.88
N GLN A 153 -13.03 16.59 -4.29
CA GLN A 153 -11.58 16.63 -4.49
C GLN A 153 -10.89 15.29 -4.20
N PRO A 154 -11.23 14.51 -3.15
CA PRO A 154 -10.56 13.24 -2.90
C PRO A 154 -10.78 12.22 -4.02
N HIS A 155 -11.91 12.29 -4.73
CA HIS A 155 -12.16 11.42 -5.88
C HIS A 155 -11.40 11.82 -7.14
N LEU A 156 -11.06 13.11 -7.25
CA LEU A 156 -10.23 13.61 -8.34
C LEU A 156 -8.77 13.33 -8.05
N GLU A 157 -8.30 13.55 -6.83
CA GLU A 157 -6.89 13.45 -6.44
C GLU A 157 -6.41 12.02 -6.17
N TYR A 158 -7.31 11.12 -5.77
CA TYR A 158 -6.94 9.74 -5.49
C TYR A 158 -6.35 9.05 -6.74
N GLY A 159 -5.09 8.60 -6.62
CA GLY A 159 -4.42 7.87 -7.70
C GLY A 159 -3.90 8.75 -8.83
N ILE A 160 -3.91 10.09 -8.70
CA ILE A 160 -3.18 10.97 -9.62
C ILE A 160 -1.68 10.81 -9.34
N GLN A 161 -1.00 9.99 -10.14
CA GLN A 161 0.46 9.98 -10.20
C GLN A 161 0.97 11.16 -11.03
N VAL A 162 2.14 11.69 -10.71
CA VAL A 162 2.63 12.90 -11.34
C VAL A 162 4.14 12.69 -11.77
N ALA A 163 4.63 13.25 -12.90
CA ALA A 163 5.99 13.06 -13.54
C ALA A 163 6.37 14.13 -14.62
N SER A 164 7.38 14.99 -14.43
CA SER A 164 7.70 16.29 -15.13
C SER A 164 8.26 16.30 -16.57
N ARG A 165 7.59 16.94 -17.58
CA ARG A 165 7.86 16.93 -19.07
C ARG A 165 9.17 17.59 -19.51
N ARG A 166 10.06 16.80 -20.13
CA ARG A 166 11.14 17.26 -21.02
C ARG A 166 10.62 17.39 -22.45
N ASP A 167 10.74 18.61 -23.00
CA ASP A 167 10.28 19.01 -24.34
C ASP A 167 11.42 19.15 -25.37
N SER A 168 12.63 18.61 -25.12
CA SER A 168 13.74 18.62 -26.10
C SER A 168 13.53 17.61 -27.24
N HIS A 169 14.11 17.89 -28.42
CA HIS A 169 14.16 16.95 -29.56
C HIS A 169 14.86 15.65 -29.14
N ARG A 170 14.18 14.52 -29.33
CA ARG A 170 14.56 13.22 -28.74
C ARG A 170 15.30 12.33 -29.73
N ARG A 171 16.23 11.54 -29.19
CA ARG A 171 16.63 10.26 -29.80
C ARG A 171 15.63 9.17 -29.36
N PRO A 172 15.45 8.08 -30.13
CA PRO A 172 14.58 6.98 -29.72
C PRO A 172 14.98 6.44 -28.33
N PHE A 173 13.99 6.13 -27.48
CA PHE A 173 14.12 5.51 -26.14
C PHE A 173 14.66 6.36 -24.98
N GLU A 174 14.72 7.69 -25.08
CA GLU A 174 15.00 8.53 -23.92
C GLU A 174 13.74 8.87 -23.09
N SER A 175 13.88 8.87 -21.76
CA SER A 175 12.79 9.21 -20.85
C SER A 175 12.26 10.61 -21.11
N ALA A 176 10.93 10.72 -21.16
CA ALA A 176 10.20 11.95 -21.41
C ALA A 176 10.35 12.99 -20.29
N TYR A 177 10.95 12.62 -19.16
CA TYR A 177 10.89 13.33 -17.88
C TYR A 177 12.26 13.28 -17.19
N GLU A 178 12.65 14.35 -16.49
CA GLU A 178 13.89 14.44 -15.70
C GLU A 178 13.62 14.59 -14.21
N GLY A 179 14.47 14.00 -13.38
CA GLY A 179 14.42 14.12 -11.93
C GLY A 179 14.53 12.75 -11.25
N PRO A 180 14.24 12.65 -9.94
CA PRO A 180 13.69 13.71 -9.07
C PRO A 180 14.72 14.79 -8.66
N PHE A 181 14.25 16.03 -8.42
CA PHE A 181 15.05 17.16 -7.93
C PHE A 181 14.51 17.70 -6.61
N LYS A 182 15.38 18.21 -5.72
CA LYS A 182 14.98 18.78 -4.44
C LYS A 182 14.38 20.17 -4.65
N VAL A 183 13.19 20.42 -4.12
CA VAL A 183 12.56 21.75 -4.13
C VAL A 183 13.17 22.60 -3.03
N LEU A 184 13.72 23.75 -3.40
CA LEU A 184 14.28 24.75 -2.49
C LEU A 184 13.24 25.83 -2.14
N GLN A 185 12.44 26.25 -3.12
CA GLN A 185 11.42 27.31 -2.94
C GLN A 185 10.23 27.10 -3.89
N ARG A 186 9.04 27.53 -3.45
CA ARG A 186 7.79 27.44 -4.21
C ARG A 186 7.21 28.84 -4.43
N GLU A 187 6.96 29.16 -5.69
CA GLU A 187 6.30 30.40 -6.11
C GLU A 187 4.95 30.12 -6.79
N SER A 188 4.15 31.16 -6.99
CA SER A 188 2.82 31.05 -7.58
C SER A 188 2.80 30.51 -9.02
N LYS A 189 3.92 30.60 -9.75
CA LYS A 189 4.03 30.24 -11.18
C LYS A 189 5.20 29.30 -11.52
N TYR A 190 6.12 29.08 -10.58
CA TYR A 190 7.30 28.24 -10.77
C TYR A 190 7.84 27.71 -9.43
N TYR A 191 8.76 26.78 -9.49
CA TYR A 191 9.52 26.25 -8.34
C TYR A 191 11.01 26.49 -8.58
N ILE A 192 11.77 26.71 -7.51
CA ILE A 192 13.23 26.70 -7.55
C ILE A 192 13.68 25.33 -7.05
N VAL A 193 14.46 24.62 -7.86
CA VAL A 193 14.97 23.28 -7.54
C VAL A 193 16.49 23.26 -7.59
N ASP A 194 17.09 22.38 -6.80
CA ASP A 194 18.51 22.05 -6.90
C ASP A 194 18.72 21.04 -8.03
N LYS A 195 19.42 21.48 -9.09
CA LYS A 195 19.83 20.66 -10.22
C LYS A 195 21.36 20.63 -10.27
N ASN A 196 21.95 19.56 -9.72
CA ASN A 196 23.40 19.36 -9.68
C ASN A 196 24.14 20.57 -9.07
N GLU A 197 23.76 20.99 -7.86
CA GLU A 197 24.35 22.10 -7.10
C GLU A 197 24.09 23.49 -7.69
N THR A 198 23.19 23.57 -8.68
CA THR A 198 22.77 24.84 -9.28
C THR A 198 21.27 25.03 -9.07
N ASN A 199 20.88 26.24 -8.67
CA ASN A 199 19.47 26.61 -8.52
C ASN A 199 18.85 26.86 -9.89
N ASP A 200 17.84 26.08 -10.27
CA ASP A 200 17.10 26.23 -11.52
C ASP A 200 15.61 26.49 -11.27
N SER A 201 14.97 27.25 -12.17
CA SER A 201 13.56 27.62 -12.05
C SER A 201 12.69 26.81 -13.02
N ILE A 202 11.72 26.07 -12.49
CA ILE A 202 10.82 25.22 -13.27
C ILE A 202 9.39 25.71 -13.17
N SER A 203 8.80 26.08 -14.31
CA SER A 203 7.38 26.48 -14.39
C SER A 203 6.46 25.35 -13.94
N ILE A 204 5.37 25.70 -13.23
CA ILE A 204 4.33 24.76 -12.79
C ILE A 204 3.76 23.95 -13.97
N VAL A 205 3.70 24.53 -15.16
CA VAL A 205 3.18 23.89 -16.38
C VAL A 205 4.09 22.76 -16.88
N ARG A 206 5.37 22.77 -16.49
CA ARG A 206 6.37 21.75 -16.86
C ARG A 206 6.48 20.63 -15.82
N LEU A 207 5.94 20.86 -14.62
CA LEU A 207 5.98 19.89 -13.53
C LEU A 207 4.89 18.84 -13.72
N LYS A 208 5.25 17.63 -13.34
CA LYS A 208 4.29 16.61 -12.98
C LYS A 208 4.99 15.93 -11.76
N ALA A 209 4.38 16.05 -10.59
CA ALA A 209 4.86 15.66 -9.23
C ALA A 209 5.28 14.16 -8.98
N ALA A 210 6.53 13.93 -8.66
CA ALA A 210 6.96 12.61 -8.21
C ALA A 210 6.51 12.31 -6.76
N TYR A 211 6.30 11.03 -6.45
CA TYR A 211 6.29 10.54 -5.08
C TYR A 211 7.65 9.86 -4.81
N LEU A 212 8.23 10.12 -3.63
CA LEU A 212 9.42 9.41 -3.18
C LEU A 212 8.97 8.06 -2.64
N GLU A 213 9.41 6.99 -3.30
CA GLU A 213 9.46 5.66 -2.68
C GLU A 213 10.58 5.73 -1.63
N GLY A 214 10.19 5.61 -0.36
CA GLY A 214 11.01 5.49 0.85
C GLY A 214 12.46 5.98 0.83
N ASN A 215 12.76 6.98 1.67
CA ASN A 215 13.98 6.92 2.47
C ASN A 215 13.56 6.70 3.94
N PRO A 216 14.02 5.63 4.61
CA PRO A 216 13.86 5.51 6.05
C PRO A 216 14.56 6.72 6.67
N ILE A 217 13.87 7.44 7.55
CA ILE A 217 14.54 8.36 8.46
C ILE A 217 15.42 7.46 9.34
N TYR A 218 16.71 7.41 9.03
CA TYR A 218 17.71 6.94 9.97
C TYR A 218 17.75 7.99 11.08
N VAL A 219 17.05 7.71 12.17
CA VAL A 219 17.22 8.47 13.40
C VAL A 219 18.52 7.96 14.02
N ASP A 220 19.60 8.70 13.80
CA ASP A 220 20.83 8.57 14.57
C ASP A 220 20.51 8.92 16.03
N PHE A 221 20.39 7.89 16.86
CA PHE A 221 20.47 8.05 18.30
C PHE A 221 21.95 8.11 18.69
N PRO A 222 22.40 9.13 19.44
CA PRO A 222 23.79 9.23 19.87
C PRO A 222 24.19 7.99 20.66
N SER A 223 25.36 7.46 20.31
CA SER A 223 26.00 6.33 20.96
C SER A 223 26.21 6.60 22.45
N VAL A 224 25.53 5.82 23.29
CA VAL A 224 25.96 5.58 24.66
C VAL A 224 26.33 4.11 24.77
N GLN A 225 27.51 3.90 25.34
CA GLN A 225 28.27 2.68 25.35
C GLN A 225 27.51 1.50 25.97
N SER A 226 27.83 0.32 25.43
CA SER A 226 27.44 -1.02 25.86
C SER A 226 27.39 -1.21 27.36
N HIS A 227 26.39 -1.96 27.86
CA HIS A 227 26.59 -3.27 28.48
C HIS A 227 25.25 -4.08 28.46
N ASN A 228 25.21 -5.14 27.65
CA ASN A 228 24.77 -6.54 27.92
C ASN A 228 23.44 -6.77 28.71
N THR A 229 22.43 -7.59 28.35
CA THR A 229 22.18 -8.66 27.36
C THR A 229 20.66 -9.03 27.39
N THR A 230 20.08 -9.38 26.22
CA THR A 230 18.84 -10.11 25.81
C THR A 230 18.27 -11.19 26.79
N PRO A 231 17.00 -11.76 26.72
CA PRO A 231 15.82 -11.62 25.81
C PRO A 231 14.38 -11.57 26.43
N THR A 232 13.41 -11.42 25.52
CA THR A 232 11.94 -11.56 25.53
C THR A 232 11.33 -12.91 26.01
N LEU A 233 10.11 -12.90 26.64
CA LEU A 233 8.83 -13.53 26.18
C LEU A 233 7.82 -13.98 27.29
N ILE A 234 6.73 -13.20 27.44
CA ILE A 234 5.28 -13.52 27.35
C ILE A 234 4.60 -14.66 28.19
N ILE A 235 3.73 -14.23 29.15
CA ILE A 235 2.29 -14.57 29.46
C ILE A 235 1.93 -16.04 29.85
N PRO A 236 1.18 -16.36 30.96
CA PRO A 236 -0.31 -16.21 31.04
C PRO A 236 -1.03 -16.08 32.43
N GLN A 237 -2.28 -15.57 32.41
CA GLN A 237 -3.34 -15.65 33.45
C GLN A 237 -4.08 -17.03 33.39
N PRO A 238 -4.96 -17.51 34.35
CA PRO A 238 -5.95 -16.74 35.15
C PRO A 238 -6.50 -17.27 36.54
N THR A 239 -7.05 -16.33 37.34
CA THR A 239 -8.30 -16.31 38.20
C THR A 239 -8.56 -17.11 39.53
N THR A 240 -9.05 -16.32 40.54
CA THR A 240 -10.11 -16.52 41.61
C THR A 240 -9.88 -17.46 42.83
N ASN A 241 -10.28 -17.25 44.11
CA ASN A 241 -11.23 -16.38 44.87
C ASN A 241 -10.87 -16.22 46.40
N THR A 242 -11.41 -15.15 47.06
CA THR A 242 -11.88 -14.83 48.48
C THR A 242 -11.34 -15.61 49.72
N SER A 243 -11.00 -15.06 50.93
CA SER A 243 -11.66 -14.10 51.87
C SER A 243 -10.68 -13.36 52.85
N ASP A 244 -11.22 -12.39 53.61
CA ASP A 244 -10.62 -11.34 54.47
C ASP A 244 -9.86 -11.73 55.77
N ASP A 245 -8.87 -10.90 56.14
CA ASP A 245 -8.65 -10.27 57.48
C ASP A 245 -7.47 -9.26 57.40
N THR A 246 -7.62 -8.04 57.96
CA THR A 246 -6.61 -6.93 57.98
C THR A 246 -6.07 -6.72 59.41
N PRO A 247 -4.80 -6.30 59.64
CA PRO A 247 -4.49 -4.87 59.62
C PRO A 247 -3.05 -4.42 59.22
N ASN A 248 -2.99 -3.33 58.44
CA ASN A 248 -1.99 -2.26 58.37
C ASN A 248 -0.47 -2.56 58.25
N VAL A 249 -0.02 -2.69 57.00
CA VAL A 249 1.30 -2.22 56.50
C VAL A 249 1.06 -1.60 55.11
N SER A 250 1.87 -0.62 54.69
CA SER A 250 1.67 0.20 53.48
C SER A 250 1.49 -0.62 52.19
N ASP A 251 0.25 -0.89 51.81
CA ASP A 251 -0.06 -1.86 50.76
C ASP A 251 -0.30 -1.24 49.38
N ASN A 252 0.47 -1.73 48.42
CA ASN A 252 0.33 -1.58 46.98
C ASN A 252 -1.11 -1.84 46.51
N LYS A 253 -1.79 -0.82 45.96
CA LYS A 253 -3.13 -0.99 45.36
C LYS A 253 -3.10 -2.07 44.25
N PRO A 254 -3.89 -3.15 44.33
CA PRO A 254 -3.90 -4.19 43.31
C PRO A 254 -4.56 -3.68 42.01
N LYS A 255 -3.82 -3.73 40.90
CA LYS A 255 -4.33 -3.36 39.57
C LYS A 255 -5.39 -4.36 39.13
N THR A 256 -6.60 -3.85 38.90
CA THR A 256 -7.77 -4.60 38.39
C THR A 256 -7.99 -4.22 36.93
N THR A 257 -8.41 -5.18 36.10
CA THR A 257 -8.83 -4.88 34.72
C THR A 257 -10.20 -4.19 34.71
N ARG A 258 -10.59 -3.57 33.59
CA ARG A 258 -11.91 -2.92 33.41
C ARG A 258 -13.10 -3.88 33.62
N SER A 259 -12.87 -5.20 33.62
CA SER A 259 -13.87 -6.25 33.91
C SER A 259 -13.82 -6.78 35.36
N GLY A 260 -13.04 -6.15 36.26
CA GLY A 260 -13.05 -6.44 37.69
C GLY A 260 -12.22 -7.65 38.15
N ARG A 261 -11.38 -8.25 37.30
CA ARG A 261 -10.53 -9.39 37.70
C ARG A 261 -9.24 -8.90 38.39
N ARG A 262 -8.94 -9.46 39.57
CA ARG A 262 -7.68 -9.25 40.31
C ARG A 262 -6.50 -9.84 39.53
N VAL A 263 -5.47 -9.03 39.27
CA VAL A 263 -4.22 -9.48 38.67
C VAL A 263 -3.23 -9.76 39.80
N ARG A 264 -2.80 -11.02 39.99
CA ARG A 264 -1.60 -11.35 40.77
C ARG A 264 -0.44 -11.48 39.79
N PHE A 265 0.64 -10.76 40.06
CA PHE A 265 1.89 -10.92 39.34
C PHE A 265 2.67 -12.08 39.98
N PRO A 266 3.36 -12.93 39.20
CA PRO A 266 4.26 -13.94 39.73
C PRO A 266 5.37 -13.32 40.59
N GLU A 267 5.70 -13.92 41.73
CA GLU A 267 6.66 -13.37 42.71
C GLU A 267 8.05 -13.07 42.12
N HIS A 268 8.47 -13.81 41.09
CA HIS A 268 9.76 -13.62 40.42
C HIS A 268 9.87 -12.35 39.55
N LEU A 269 8.80 -11.55 39.44
CA LEU A 269 8.76 -10.30 38.67
C LEU A 269 8.72 -9.03 39.55
N ASN A 270 8.79 -9.15 40.87
CA ASN A 270 8.84 -7.99 41.78
C ASN A 270 10.16 -7.19 41.67
N ASP A 271 11.23 -7.80 41.18
CA ASP A 271 12.56 -7.18 41.09
C ASP A 271 12.70 -6.19 39.92
N TYR A 272 11.69 -6.09 39.05
CA TYR A 272 11.70 -5.23 37.85
C TYR A 272 10.72 -4.05 37.93
N CYS A 273 10.18 -3.76 39.12
CA CYS A 273 9.32 -2.60 39.36
C CYS A 273 9.80 -1.80 40.57
N THR A 274 10.79 -0.94 40.34
CA THR A 274 11.00 0.32 41.07
C THR A 274 11.06 1.46 40.07
#